data_AF-A0A0A7DM39-F1
#
_entry.id   AF-A0A0A7DM39-F1
#
_cell.length_a   1.000
_cell.length_b   1.000
_cell.length_c   1.000
_cell.angle_alpha   90.00
_cell.angle_beta   90.00
_cell.angle_gamma   90.00
#
_symmetry.space_group_name_H-M   'P 1'
#
loop_
_entity.id
_entity.type
_entity.pdbx_description
1 polymer ?
#
loop_
_entity_poly.entity_id
_entity_poly.type
_entity_poly.pdbx_seq_one_letter_code
_entity_poly.pdbx_strand_id
1 'polypeptide(L)'
;VSRGDRVELVPWNFHLDWDKFDGLFLSNGPGNPEKCSETIKQIQRIMALGDKPIFGICLGHQLLSVAIGCKTYKMKYGNRGHNLPCLHHGTKRCFMASQNHGF
;
A
#
# COMPACT_ATOMS: atom_id res chain seq x y z
N VAL A 1 -11.63 -3.99 -15.09
CA VAL A 1 -10.80 -3.11 -15.95
C VAL A 1 -11.68 -1.99 -16.48
N SER A 2 -11.84 -0.89 -15.73
CA SER A 2 -12.72 0.24 -16.11
C SER A 2 -11.95 1.49 -16.53
N ARG A 3 -10.62 1.50 -16.34
CA ARG A 3 -9.73 2.65 -16.61
C ARG A 3 -8.72 2.40 -17.73
N GLY A 4 -8.82 1.27 -18.44
CA GLY A 4 -7.91 0.92 -19.55
C GLY A 4 -6.66 0.14 -19.14
N ASP A 5 -6.46 -0.12 -17.85
CA ASP A 5 -5.26 -0.82 -17.35
C ASP A 5 -5.32 -2.34 -17.57
N ARG A 6 -4.23 -2.93 -18.06
CA ARG A 6 -3.99 -4.38 -17.94
C ARG A 6 -3.41 -4.66 -16.55
N VAL A 7 -4.11 -5.45 -15.75
CA VAL A 7 -3.66 -5.83 -14.41
C VAL A 7 -3.02 -7.21 -14.47
N GLU A 8 -1.76 -7.30 -14.05
CA GLU A 8 -1.07 -8.57 -13.80
C GLU A 8 -1.00 -8.80 -12.28
N LEU A 9 -1.75 -9.79 -11.80
CA LEU A 9 -1.74 -10.17 -10.40
C LEU A 9 -0.62 -11.18 -10.15
N VAL A 10 0.30 -10.82 -9.27
CA VAL A 10 1.48 -11.63 -8.95
C VAL A 10 1.51 -11.99 -7.45
N PRO A 11 2.20 -13.09 -7.05
CA PRO A 11 2.44 -13.41 -5.65
C PRO A 11 3.17 -12.30 -4.88
N TRP A 12 3.00 -12.26 -3.56
CA TRP A 12 3.58 -11.22 -2.68
C TRP A 12 5.12 -11.15 -2.70
N ASN A 13 5.78 -12.24 -3.08
CA ASN A 13 7.23 -12.38 -3.21
C ASN A 13 7.70 -12.43 -4.67
N PHE A 14 6.85 -12.00 -5.62
CA PHE A 14 7.24 -11.94 -7.02
C PHE A 14 8.40 -10.97 -7.24
N HIS A 15 9.32 -11.32 -8.12
CA HIS A 15 10.45 -10.47 -8.46
C HIS A 15 9.99 -9.29 -9.33
N LEU A 16 10.03 -8.08 -8.78
CA LEU A 16 9.58 -6.89 -9.50
C LEU A 16 10.64 -6.41 -10.50
N ASP A 17 10.43 -6.63 -11.78
CA ASP A 17 11.29 -6.10 -12.84
C ASP A 17 10.78 -4.73 -13.30
N TRP A 18 11.62 -3.69 -13.13
CA TRP A 18 11.26 -2.31 -13.44
C TRP A 18 10.74 -2.16 -14.87
N ASP A 19 11.33 -2.84 -15.85
CA ASP A 19 11.02 -2.63 -17.27
C ASP A 19 9.73 -3.34 -17.73
N LYS A 20 9.09 -4.11 -16.85
CA LYS A 20 7.92 -4.97 -17.21
C LYS A 20 6.57 -4.35 -16.92
N PHE A 21 6.51 -3.22 -16.23
CA PHE A 21 5.25 -2.58 -15.83
C PHE A 21 5.33 -1.06 -15.90
N ASP A 22 4.19 -0.39 -16.03
CA ASP A 22 4.09 1.08 -16.07
C ASP A 22 3.81 1.69 -14.68
N GLY A 23 3.21 0.92 -13.77
CA GLY A 23 2.98 1.32 -12.38
C GLY A 23 2.85 0.11 -11.46
N LEU A 24 3.11 0.32 -10.17
CA LEU A 24 3.04 -0.73 -9.15
C LEU A 24 1.84 -0.47 -8.24
N PHE A 25 0.92 -1.43 -8.17
CA PHE A 25 -0.22 -1.39 -7.27
C PHE A 25 -0.02 -2.39 -6.13
N LEU A 26 -0.06 -1.91 -4.88
CA LEU A 26 0.07 -2.71 -3.66
C LEU A 26 -1.30 -2.80 -2.99
N SER A 27 -1.92 -3.97 -3.08
CA SER A 27 -3.27 -4.21 -2.56
C SER A 27 -3.32 -4.35 -1.03
N ASN A 28 -4.54 -4.49 -0.51
CA ASN A 28 -4.78 -4.78 0.90
C ASN A 28 -4.37 -6.22 1.27
N GLY A 29 -4.23 -6.48 2.57
CA GLY A 29 -3.95 -7.82 3.08
C GLY A 29 -3.94 -7.89 4.61
N PRO A 30 -3.87 -9.10 5.18
CA PRO A 30 -3.76 -9.30 6.61
C PRO A 30 -2.30 -9.19 7.10
N GLY A 31 -2.11 -9.03 8.40
CA GLY A 31 -0.82 -9.26 9.06
C GLY A 31 -0.07 -8.01 9.50
N ASN A 32 1.18 -8.22 9.92
CA ASN A 32 2.11 -7.16 10.32
C ASN A 32 3.03 -6.83 9.12
N PRO A 33 3.01 -5.59 8.59
CA PRO A 33 3.85 -5.18 7.46
C PRO A 33 5.34 -5.37 7.70
N GLU A 34 5.83 -5.25 8.94
CA GLU A 34 7.26 -5.43 9.25
C GLU A 34 7.76 -6.86 9.05
N LYS A 35 6.86 -7.84 8.97
CA LYS A 35 7.21 -9.24 8.65
C LYS A 35 7.42 -9.47 7.15
N CYS A 36 7.02 -8.54 6.29
CA CYS A 36 7.12 -8.64 4.83
C CYS A 36 8.46 -8.10 4.31
N SER A 37 9.57 -8.48 4.94
CA SER A 37 10.89 -7.89 4.69
C SER A 37 11.37 -8.04 3.24
N GLU A 38 11.04 -9.16 2.58
CA GLU A 38 11.35 -9.38 1.17
C GLU A 38 10.60 -8.40 0.26
N THR A 39 9.28 -8.27 0.43
CA THR A 39 8.46 -7.31 -0.32
C THR A 39 8.91 -5.88 -0.08
N ILE A 40 9.23 -5.51 1.17
CA ILE A 40 9.75 -4.18 1.51
C ILE A 40 11.04 -3.89 0.73
N LYS A 41 11.98 -4.84 0.68
CA LYS A 41 13.23 -4.69 -0.09
C LYS A 41 12.97 -4.53 -1.59
N GLN A 42 12.02 -5.28 -2.14
CA GLN A 42 11.62 -5.13 -3.55
C GLN A 42 11.03 -3.73 -3.82
N ILE A 43 10.14 -3.25 -2.95
CA ILE A 43 9.56 -1.90 -3.05
C ILE A 43 10.65 -0.83 -2.98
N GLN A 44 11.57 -0.93 -2.02
CA GLN A 44 12.72 -0.01 -1.90
C GLN A 44 13.56 0.01 -3.18
N ARG A 45 13.84 -1.15 -3.76
CA ARG A 45 14.57 -1.26 -5.03
C ARG A 45 13.82 -0.54 -6.15
N ILE A 46 12.52 -0.80 -6.31
CA ILE A 46 11.69 -0.16 -7.34
C ILE A 46 11.67 1.36 -7.17
N MET A 47 11.50 1.85 -5.94
CA MET A 47 11.53 3.29 -5.64
C MET A 47 12.88 3.96 -5.94
N ALA A 48 13.98 3.22 -5.87
CA ALA A 48 15.31 3.73 -6.17
C ALA A 48 15.63 3.77 -7.68
N LEU A 49 14.91 3.00 -8.50
CA LEU A 49 15.19 2.88 -9.94
C LEU A 49 14.57 3.99 -10.78
N GLY A 50 13.50 4.65 -10.31
CA GLY A 50 12.91 5.77 -11.04
C GLY A 50 11.58 6.26 -10.48
N ASP A 51 10.75 6.81 -11.35
CA ASP A 51 9.58 7.65 -11.03
C ASP A 51 8.22 7.05 -11.42
N LYS A 52 8.16 5.77 -11.81
CA LYS A 52 6.90 5.05 -12.05
C LYS A 52 5.97 5.17 -10.84
N PRO A 53 4.65 5.43 -11.06
CA PRO A 53 3.70 5.60 -9.99
C PRO A 53 3.53 4.32 -9.18
N ILE A 54 3.56 4.48 -7.84
CA ILE A 54 3.28 3.39 -6.89
C ILE A 54 2.06 3.78 -6.06
N PHE A 55 1.04 2.92 -6.02
CA PHE A 55 -0.19 3.15 -5.27
C PHE A 55 -0.47 2.00 -4.31
N GLY A 56 -0.51 2.32 -3.01
CA GLY A 56 -0.75 1.34 -1.94
C GLY A 56 -2.07 1.55 -1.22
N ILE A 57 -2.82 0.47 -1.01
CA ILE A 57 -4.09 0.47 -0.26
C ILE A 57 -3.97 -0.43 0.97
N CYS A 58 -4.37 0.08 2.15
CA CYS A 58 -4.36 -0.66 3.42
C CYS A 58 -2.96 -1.23 3.74
N LEU A 59 -2.74 -2.56 3.65
CA LEU A 59 -1.41 -3.17 3.81
C LEU A 59 -0.40 -2.57 2.82
N GLY A 60 -0.78 -2.31 1.57
CA GLY A 60 0.10 -1.65 0.60
C GLY A 60 0.56 -0.26 1.04
N HIS A 61 -0.31 0.52 1.70
CA HIS A 61 0.07 1.82 2.28
C HIS A 61 1.10 1.64 3.41
N GLN A 62 0.91 0.63 4.26
CA GLN A 62 1.84 0.33 5.34
C GLN A 62 3.21 -0.13 4.80
N LEU A 63 3.22 -1.00 3.78
CA LEU A 63 4.47 -1.45 3.14
C LEU A 63 5.25 -0.31 2.52
N LEU A 64 4.58 0.64 1.86
CA LEU A 64 5.22 1.86 1.34
C LEU A 64 5.81 2.70 2.46
N SER A 65 5.05 2.88 3.54
CA SER A 65 5.50 3.65 4.70
C SER A 65 6.75 3.03 5.33
N VAL A 66 6.78 1.70 5.49
CA VAL A 66 7.95 0.99 6.01
C VAL A 66 9.13 1.04 5.03
N ALA A 67 8.89 0.95 3.72
CA ALA A 67 9.92 1.05 2.70
C ALA A 67 10.69 2.38 2.77
N ILE A 68 10.02 3.49 3.11
CA ILE A 68 10.65 4.80 3.32
C ILE A 68 11.17 5.04 4.75
N GLY A 69 11.15 4.02 5.61
CA GLY A 69 11.72 4.09 6.97
C GLY A 69 10.74 4.51 8.07
N CYS A 70 9.43 4.61 7.79
CA CYS A 70 8.44 4.78 8.84
C CYS A 70 8.25 3.50 9.66
N LYS A 71 7.69 3.64 10.87
CA LYS A 71 7.39 2.52 11.77
C LYS A 71 5.90 2.24 11.80
N THR A 72 5.54 1.00 12.06
CA THR A 72 4.14 0.59 12.23
C THR A 72 3.91 0.09 13.66
N TYR A 73 2.66 0.07 14.11
CA TYR A 73 2.34 -0.45 15.44
C TYR A 73 0.96 -1.08 15.42
N LYS A 74 0.75 -2.08 16.29
CA LYS A 74 -0.55 -2.72 16.43
C LYS A 74 -1.49 -1.81 17.21
N MET A 75 -2.61 -1.43 16.59
CA MET A 75 -3.66 -0.65 17.25
C MET A 75 -4.39 -1.50 18.29
N LYS A 76 -4.87 -0.87 19.37
CA LYS A 76 -5.63 -1.56 20.43
C LYS A 76 -6.95 -2.15 19.90
N TYR A 77 -7.70 -1.35 19.15
CA TYR A 77 -9.01 -1.74 18.60
C TYR A 77 -9.03 -1.83 17.08
N GLY A 78 -8.05 -1.25 16.38
CA GLY A 78 -8.05 -1.15 14.92
C GLY A 78 -9.21 -0.31 14.36
N ASN A 79 -9.21 -0.12 13.05
CA ASN A 79 -10.26 0.57 12.32
C ASN A 79 -11.01 -0.45 11.46
N ARG A 80 -12.27 -0.75 11.84
CA ARG A 80 -13.11 -1.76 11.20
C ARG A 80 -14.54 -1.28 11.05
N GLY A 81 -14.94 -0.98 9.82
CA GLY A 81 -16.29 -0.50 9.53
C GLY A 81 -16.41 0.19 8.18
N HIS A 82 -17.63 0.55 7.83
CA HIS A 82 -17.96 1.22 6.57
C HIS A 82 -18.22 2.73 6.73
N ASN A 83 -18.07 3.25 7.94
CA ASN A 83 -18.45 4.60 8.35
C ASN A 83 -17.29 5.34 9.04
N LEU A 84 -16.04 5.09 8.66
CA LEU A 84 -14.90 5.78 9.27
C LEU A 84 -14.61 7.09 8.52
N PRO A 85 -14.56 8.24 9.22
CA PRO A 85 -14.23 9.52 8.59
C PRO A 85 -12.73 9.61 8.28
N CYS A 86 -12.39 10.07 7.07
CA CYS A 86 -11.04 10.39 6.63
C CYS A 86 -10.97 11.85 6.19
N LEU A 87 -10.10 12.64 6.83
CA LEU A 87 -9.84 14.03 6.45
C LEU A 87 -8.78 14.09 5.36
N HIS A 88 -9.07 14.78 4.26
CA HIS A 88 -8.06 15.12 3.26
C HIS A 88 -7.36 16.41 3.71
N HIS A 89 -6.22 16.21 4.38
CA HIS A 89 -5.40 17.28 4.93
C HIS A 89 -5.12 18.38 3.89
N GLY A 90 -5.18 19.65 4.32
CA GLY A 90 -5.01 20.81 3.44
C GLY A 90 -6.23 21.22 2.60
N THR A 91 -7.29 20.40 2.48
CA THR A 91 -8.42 20.70 1.58
C THR A 91 -9.78 20.95 2.25
N LYS A 92 -9.86 20.90 3.60
CA LYS A 92 -11.11 20.95 4.40
C LYS A 92 -12.16 19.88 4.06
N ARG A 93 -11.85 18.90 3.21
CA ARG A 93 -12.76 17.82 2.82
C ARG A 93 -12.67 16.63 3.77
N CYS A 94 -13.81 16.01 4.04
CA CYS A 94 -13.94 14.76 4.78
C CYS A 94 -14.67 13.73 3.91
N PHE A 95 -14.24 12.47 3.98
CA PHE A 95 -14.82 11.35 3.25
C PHE A 95 -15.16 10.22 4.21
N MET A 96 -16.31 9.57 4.00
CA MET A 96 -16.63 8.32 4.68
C MET A 96 -15.94 7.17 3.94
N ALA A 97 -15.15 6.37 4.68
CA ALA A 97 -14.35 5.29 4.12
C ALA A 97 -14.69 3.96 4.78
N SER A 98 -14.58 2.90 3.97
CA SER A 98 -14.51 1.53 4.48
C SER A 98 -13.08 1.22 4.89
N GLN A 99 -12.87 0.86 6.15
CA GLN A 99 -11.56 0.49 6.67
C GLN A 99 -11.63 -0.87 7.35
N ASN A 100 -10.56 -1.65 7.21
CA ASN A 100 -10.39 -2.92 7.90
C ASN A 100 -8.90 -3.20 8.11
N HIS A 101 -8.30 -2.53 9.11
CA HIS A 101 -6.89 -2.73 9.48
C HIS A 101 -6.69 -2.62 11.00
N GLY A 102 -5.68 -3.33 11.50
CA GLY A 102 -5.29 -3.34 12.92
C GLY A 102 -3.85 -2.90 13.17
N PHE A 103 -3.15 -2.51 12.11
CA PHE A 103 -1.82 -1.91 12.11
C PHE A 103 -1.91 -0.54 11.43
#